data_AF-A0A5C3M9M5-F1
#
_entry.id   AF-A0A5C3M9M5-F1
#
_cell.length_a   1.000
_cell.length_b   1.000
_cell.length_c   1.000
_cell.angle_alpha   90.00
_cell.angle_beta   90.00
_cell.angle_gamma   90.00
#
_symmetry.space_group_name_H-M   'P 1'
#
loop_
_entity.id
_entity.type
_entity.pdbx_description
1 polymer ?
#
loop_
_entity_poly.entity_id
_entity_poly.type
_entity_poly.pdbx_seq_one_letter_code
_entity_poly.pdbx_strand_id
1 'polypeptide(L)'
;MATLELIWDEVHTYTLWAWDRPRGSHTTARVIKRFKKRVYLVEIGFRGQDQTQLAIIKTARGDYESQIALREYDFYSNELLQLQGQVVPECYGLFKGKVNGIDLFILVLEYCHGPEPQRTLDLKLDENRELMLSVCKLHQVGVTHGNLVDGHHFLKTENGVRIIDFSAAFRHRCRNVFPVLMTPNGPTENCGCPELMNMEKRYGLLGDMASRKSAEQLAFAYW
;
A
#
# COMPACT_ATOMS: atom_id res chain seq x y z
N MET A 1 16.07 -2.66 -20.69
CA MET A 1 16.61 -1.72 -19.71
C MET A 1 15.88 -0.42 -19.88
N ALA A 2 15.12 -0.09 -18.85
CA ALA A 2 14.47 1.19 -18.68
C ALA A 2 15.41 2.12 -17.92
N THR A 3 15.22 3.43 -18.07
CA THR A 3 15.96 4.43 -17.30
C THR A 3 15.01 5.37 -16.59
N LEU A 4 15.40 5.77 -15.38
CA LEU A 4 14.77 6.84 -14.63
C LEU A 4 15.77 8.00 -14.48
N GLU A 5 15.42 9.16 -14.99
CA GLU A 5 16.13 10.42 -14.73
C GLU A 5 15.44 11.12 -13.56
N LEU A 6 16.04 11.04 -12.37
CA LEU A 6 15.52 11.63 -11.14
C LEU A 6 16.11 13.04 -10.96
N ILE A 7 15.27 14.05 -11.14
CA ILE A 7 15.57 15.46 -10.88
C ILE A 7 15.18 15.74 -9.42
N TRP A 8 16.18 15.89 -8.57
CA TRP A 8 15.99 16.09 -7.13
C TRP A 8 15.75 17.56 -6.78
N ASP A 9 16.50 18.44 -7.43
CA ASP A 9 16.39 19.89 -7.39
C ASP A 9 16.99 20.47 -8.69
N GLU A 10 17.16 21.79 -8.78
CA GLU A 10 17.68 22.47 -9.97
C GLU A 10 19.12 22.05 -10.35
N VAL A 11 19.87 21.44 -9.42
CA VAL A 11 21.30 21.17 -9.58
C VAL A 11 21.58 19.65 -9.59
N HIS A 12 20.76 18.86 -8.91
CA HIS A 12 21.00 17.44 -8.71
C HIS A 12 20.08 16.58 -9.57
N THR A 13 20.66 15.98 -10.60
CA THR A 13 19.99 14.97 -11.45
C THR A 13 20.73 13.64 -11.40
N TYR A 14 19.99 12.55 -11.24
CA TYR A 14 20.52 11.20 -11.16
C TYR A 14 19.92 10.31 -12.24
N THR A 15 20.76 9.55 -12.93
CA THR A 15 20.29 8.50 -13.85
C THR A 15 20.31 7.16 -13.15
N LEU A 16 19.16 6.48 -13.12
CA LEU A 16 18.99 5.16 -12.55
C LEU A 16 18.46 4.19 -13.61
N TRP A 17 18.60 2.89 -13.35
CA TRP A 17 18.30 1.83 -14.32
C TRP A 17 17.42 0.76 -13.71
N ALA A 18 16.51 0.21 -14.52
CA ALA A 18 15.75 -1.01 -14.21
C ALA A 18 16.04 -2.08 -15.27
N TRP A 19 16.44 -3.27 -14.83
CA TRP A 19 16.90 -4.37 -15.71
C TRP A 19 15.79 -5.32 -16.13
N ASP A 20 14.74 -5.41 -15.33
CA ASP A 20 13.57 -6.28 -15.51
C ASP A 20 12.47 -5.64 -16.37
N ARG A 21 12.63 -4.37 -16.75
CA ARG A 21 11.69 -3.63 -17.60
C ARG A 21 12.07 -3.69 -19.10
N PRO A 22 11.07 -3.68 -20.02
CA PRO A 22 11.29 -3.65 -21.46
C PRO A 22 12.27 -2.55 -21.88
N ARG A 23 13.05 -2.79 -22.94
CA ARG A 23 13.96 -1.77 -23.50
C ARG A 23 13.14 -0.61 -24.07
N GLY A 24 13.59 0.62 -23.82
CA GLY A 24 13.05 1.83 -24.47
C GLY A 24 12.12 2.69 -23.61
N SER A 25 11.78 2.29 -22.38
CA SER A 25 11.10 3.20 -21.46
C SER A 25 12.11 4.11 -20.75
N HIS A 26 12.06 5.39 -21.12
CA HIS A 26 12.85 6.45 -20.51
C HIS A 26 11.89 7.40 -19.79
N THR A 27 11.93 7.37 -18.47
CA THR A 27 11.06 8.17 -17.60
C THR A 27 11.89 9.24 -16.90
N THR A 28 11.35 10.44 -16.76
CA THR A 28 11.91 11.47 -15.89
C THR A 28 10.99 11.62 -14.68
N ALA A 29 11.55 11.72 -13.48
CA ALA A 29 10.83 12.01 -12.24
C ALA A 29 11.40 13.27 -11.59
N ARG A 30 10.57 14.28 -11.36
CA ARG A 30 10.94 15.52 -10.65
C ARG A 30 10.34 15.54 -9.26
N VAL A 31 11.18 15.71 -8.24
CA VAL A 31 10.73 15.81 -6.85
C VAL A 31 9.98 17.12 -6.64
N ILE A 32 8.75 17.01 -6.15
CA ILE A 32 7.90 18.16 -5.81
C ILE A 32 8.01 18.46 -4.32
N LYS A 33 7.75 17.45 -3.48
CA LYS A 33 7.79 17.59 -2.02
C LYS A 33 8.05 16.26 -1.33
N ARG A 34 8.48 16.33 -0.08
CA ARG A 34 8.65 15.17 0.80
C ARG A 34 7.39 14.95 1.64
N PHE A 35 6.84 13.74 1.62
CA PHE A 35 5.72 13.34 2.48
C PHE A 35 6.19 12.74 3.81
N LYS A 36 7.15 11.83 3.75
CA LYS A 36 7.75 11.15 4.92
C LYS A 36 9.25 11.02 4.72
N LYS A 37 9.97 10.47 5.71
CA LYS A 37 11.44 10.40 5.72
C LYS A 37 12.04 9.93 4.38
N ARG A 38 11.44 8.94 3.72
CA ARG A 38 11.96 8.38 2.46
C ARG A 38 10.92 8.35 1.34
N VAL A 39 9.84 9.11 1.48
CA VAL A 39 8.70 9.08 0.56
C VAL A 39 8.48 10.48 0.03
N TYR A 40 8.49 10.61 -1.30
CA TYR A 40 8.43 11.88 -2.00
C TYR A 40 7.34 11.84 -3.05
N LEU A 41 6.62 12.95 -3.18
CA LEU A 41 5.76 13.21 -4.32
C LEU A 41 6.65 13.65 -5.49
N VAL A 42 6.43 13.05 -6.64
CA VAL A 42 7.09 13.40 -7.88
C VAL A 42 6.09 13.62 -8.99
N GLU A 43 6.52 14.39 -9.97
CA GLU A 43 5.93 14.43 -11.31
C GLU A 43 6.74 13.51 -12.22
N ILE A 44 6.08 12.56 -12.86
CA ILE A 44 6.67 11.63 -13.82
C ILE A 44 6.16 11.91 -15.24
N GLY A 45 6.99 11.63 -16.22
CA GLY A 45 6.67 11.74 -17.64
C GLY A 45 7.69 11.02 -18.50
N PHE A 46 7.44 10.97 -19.81
CA PHE A 46 8.46 10.52 -20.76
C PHE A 46 9.64 11.49 -20.76
N ARG A 47 10.84 10.94 -20.92
CA ARG A 47 12.05 11.74 -20.94
C ARG A 47 12.00 12.79 -22.06
N GLY A 48 12.25 14.05 -21.70
CA GLY A 48 12.23 15.18 -22.64
C GLY A 48 10.85 15.70 -23.01
N GLN A 49 9.79 15.23 -22.34
CA GLN A 49 8.42 15.75 -22.44
C GLN A 49 7.99 16.38 -21.11
N ASP A 50 6.91 17.17 -21.15
CA ASP A 50 6.27 17.68 -19.95
C ASP A 50 5.81 16.53 -19.05
N GLN A 51 6.10 16.65 -17.75
CA GLN A 51 5.72 15.66 -16.76
C GLN A 51 4.25 15.86 -16.39
N THR A 52 3.41 14.89 -16.72
CA THR A 52 1.95 15.04 -16.63
C THR A 52 1.31 14.21 -15.53
N GLN A 53 2.03 13.25 -14.96
CA GLN A 53 1.46 12.30 -14.00
C GLN A 53 2.13 12.40 -12.63
N LEU A 54 1.33 12.44 -11.57
CA LEU A 54 1.84 12.38 -10.20
C LEU A 54 2.15 10.93 -9.81
N ALA A 55 3.26 10.74 -9.10
CA ALA A 55 3.66 9.46 -8.54
C ALA A 55 4.34 9.63 -7.18
N ILE A 56 4.47 8.53 -6.45
CA ILE A 56 5.27 8.45 -5.23
C ILE A 56 6.57 7.75 -5.54
N ILE A 57 7.69 8.31 -5.08
CA ILE A 57 8.94 7.57 -4.99
C ILE A 57 9.27 7.23 -3.54
N LYS A 58 9.70 5.99 -3.31
CA LYS A 58 10.36 5.56 -2.07
C LYS A 58 11.85 5.42 -2.31
N THR A 59 12.66 6.07 -1.48
CA THR A 59 14.13 6.01 -1.58
C THR A 59 14.70 5.01 -0.59
N ALA A 60 15.65 4.20 -1.03
CA ALA A 60 16.40 3.28 -0.19
C ALA A 60 17.90 3.44 -0.46
N ARG A 61 18.68 3.62 0.61
CA ARG A 61 20.13 3.80 0.56
C ARG A 61 20.81 2.92 1.60
N GLY A 62 21.88 2.26 1.21
CA GLY A 62 22.62 1.32 2.04
C GLY A 62 21.96 -0.06 2.10
N ASP A 63 22.75 -1.07 2.46
CA ASP A 63 22.45 -2.48 2.24
C ASP A 63 21.11 -2.93 2.84
N TYR A 64 20.83 -2.54 4.08
CA TYR A 64 19.60 -2.94 4.78
C TYR A 64 18.34 -2.40 4.07
N GLU A 65 18.34 -1.11 3.73
CA GLU A 65 17.18 -0.47 3.11
C GLU A 65 16.99 -0.95 1.66
N SER A 66 18.09 -1.19 0.96
CA SER A 66 18.07 -1.75 -0.38
C SER A 66 17.44 -3.15 -0.39
N GLN A 67 17.73 -3.99 0.61
CA GLN A 67 17.11 -5.31 0.74
C GLN A 67 15.60 -5.20 1.01
N ILE A 68 15.17 -4.25 1.84
CA ILE A 68 13.74 -4.00 2.08
C ILE A 68 13.04 -3.56 0.79
N ALA A 69 13.62 -2.61 0.05
CA ALA A 69 13.04 -2.12 -1.20
C ALA A 69 12.95 -3.22 -2.27
N LEU A 70 13.99 -4.07 -2.38
CA LEU A 70 13.99 -5.23 -3.27
C LEU A 70 12.89 -6.23 -2.90
N ARG A 71 12.74 -6.53 -1.61
CA ARG A 71 11.68 -7.43 -1.12
C ARG A 71 10.29 -6.86 -1.37
N GLU A 72 10.07 -5.57 -1.09
CA GLU A 72 8.79 -4.91 -1.36
C GLU A 72 8.47 -4.95 -2.87
N TYR A 73 9.46 -4.66 -3.71
CA TYR A 73 9.30 -4.72 -5.16
C TYR A 73 9.02 -6.13 -5.70
N ASP A 74 9.58 -7.16 -5.07
CA ASP A 74 9.32 -8.56 -5.42
C ASP A 74 7.82 -8.88 -5.30
N PHE A 75 7.14 -8.38 -4.27
CA PHE A 75 5.68 -8.54 -4.14
C PHE A 75 4.92 -7.82 -5.25
N TYR A 76 5.28 -6.56 -5.54
CA TYR A 76 4.65 -5.78 -6.61
C TYR A 76 4.82 -6.44 -8.00
N SER A 77 5.98 -7.03 -8.25
CA SER A 77 6.30 -7.67 -9.53
C SER A 77 5.75 -9.08 -9.69
N ASN A 78 5.27 -9.69 -8.59
CA ASN A 78 4.77 -11.07 -8.58
C ASN A 78 3.34 -11.14 -8.02
N GLU A 79 3.18 -11.44 -6.73
CA GLU A 79 1.88 -11.79 -6.14
C GLU A 79 0.85 -10.66 -6.24
N LEU A 80 1.29 -9.40 -6.21
CA LEU A 80 0.40 -8.24 -6.25
C LEU A 80 0.06 -7.77 -7.67
N LEU A 81 0.63 -8.39 -8.71
CA LEU A 81 0.50 -7.90 -10.09
C LEU A 81 -0.97 -7.73 -10.53
N GLN A 82 -1.83 -8.67 -10.17
CA GLN A 82 -3.27 -8.64 -10.50
C GLN A 82 -4.09 -7.67 -9.62
N LEU A 83 -3.51 -7.17 -8.55
CA LEU A 83 -4.16 -6.28 -7.58
C LEU A 83 -3.80 -4.81 -7.78
N GLN A 84 -2.79 -4.52 -8.62
CA GLN A 84 -2.34 -3.16 -8.90
C GLN A 84 -3.44 -2.31 -9.52
N GLY A 85 -3.51 -1.05 -9.08
CA GLY A 85 -4.53 -0.09 -9.51
C GLY A 85 -5.92 -0.33 -8.91
N GLN A 86 -6.12 -1.41 -8.15
CA GLN A 86 -7.42 -1.75 -7.55
C GLN A 86 -7.36 -1.91 -6.03
N VAL A 87 -6.44 -2.72 -5.52
CA VAL A 87 -6.29 -3.02 -4.09
C VAL A 87 -4.95 -2.51 -3.57
N VAL A 88 -3.95 -2.43 -4.45
CA VAL A 88 -2.64 -1.86 -4.15
C VAL A 88 -2.28 -0.82 -5.22
N PRO A 89 -1.35 0.11 -4.94
CA PRO A 89 -0.86 1.04 -5.95
C PRO A 89 -0.31 0.34 -7.19
N GLU A 90 -0.42 0.97 -8.36
CA GLU A 90 0.39 0.55 -9.50
C GLU A 90 1.89 0.75 -9.21
N CYS A 91 2.71 -0.26 -9.54
CA CYS A 91 4.16 -0.15 -9.48
C CYS A 91 4.74 0.14 -10.86
N TYR A 92 5.37 1.30 -11.01
CA TYR A 92 6.04 1.72 -12.24
C TYR A 92 7.48 1.20 -12.34
N GLY A 93 8.05 0.68 -11.25
CA GLY A 93 9.31 -0.07 -11.26
C GLY A 93 10.22 0.24 -10.09
N LEU A 94 11.27 -0.57 -9.95
CA LEU A 94 12.39 -0.32 -9.04
C LEU A 94 13.63 0.00 -9.86
N PHE A 95 14.20 1.18 -9.62
CA PHE A 95 15.37 1.67 -10.33
C PHE A 95 16.56 1.75 -9.39
N LYS A 96 17.73 1.36 -9.86
CA LYS A 96 18.98 1.38 -9.11
C LYS A 96 19.96 2.37 -9.73
N GLY A 97 20.70 3.08 -8.89
CA GLY A 97 21.82 3.94 -9.27
C GLY A 97 22.85 3.98 -8.14
N LYS A 98 23.86 4.84 -8.29
CA LYS A 98 24.84 5.12 -7.25
C LYS A 98 24.94 6.62 -7.00
N VAL A 99 24.98 7.01 -5.73
CA VAL A 99 25.24 8.39 -5.30
C VAL A 99 26.39 8.38 -4.32
N ASN A 100 27.48 9.08 -4.65
CA ASN A 100 28.71 9.11 -3.84
C ASN A 100 29.24 7.70 -3.50
N GLY A 101 29.18 6.77 -4.46
CA GLY A 101 29.62 5.38 -4.28
C GLY A 101 28.63 4.46 -3.56
N ILE A 102 27.55 5.00 -2.98
CA ILE A 102 26.53 4.25 -2.24
C ILE A 102 25.37 3.88 -3.17
N ASP A 103 24.91 2.64 -3.10
CA ASP A 103 23.74 2.18 -3.84
C ASP A 103 22.48 2.96 -3.43
N LEU A 104 21.76 3.44 -4.44
CA LEU A 104 20.46 4.11 -4.32
C LEU A 104 19.42 3.30 -5.08
N PHE A 105 18.34 2.96 -4.41
CA PHE A 105 17.17 2.32 -5.00
C PHE A 105 15.98 3.27 -4.91
N ILE A 106 15.20 3.32 -6.00
CA ILE A 106 14.01 4.16 -6.14
C ILE A 106 12.86 3.26 -6.58
N LEU A 107 11.91 3.01 -5.68
CA LEU A 107 10.64 2.35 -6.01
C LEU A 107 9.64 3.43 -6.40
N VAL A 108 9.10 3.34 -7.62
CA VAL A 108 8.13 4.30 -8.16
C VAL A 108 6.74 3.68 -8.15
N LEU A 109 5.79 4.32 -7.48
CA LEU A 109 4.43 3.84 -7.26
C LEU A 109 3.40 4.91 -7.67
N GLU A 110 2.18 4.48 -7.96
CA GLU A 110 1.01 5.34 -8.12
C GLU A 110 0.86 6.32 -6.95
N TYR A 111 0.56 7.58 -7.26
CA TYR A 111 0.11 8.53 -6.26
C TYR A 111 -1.39 8.37 -6.04
N CYS A 112 -1.74 7.66 -4.97
CA CYS A 112 -3.12 7.47 -4.56
C CYS A 112 -3.62 8.74 -3.85
N HIS A 113 -4.42 9.57 -4.54
CA HIS A 113 -5.15 10.68 -3.94
C HIS A 113 -6.57 10.24 -3.58
N GLY A 114 -7.11 10.79 -2.50
CA GLY A 114 -8.51 10.60 -2.14
C GLY A 114 -9.07 11.83 -1.44
N PRO A 115 -10.41 11.98 -1.45
CA PRO A 115 -11.08 13.04 -0.71
C PRO A 115 -10.80 12.90 0.79
N GLU A 116 -10.80 14.02 1.51
CA GLU A 116 -10.75 13.97 2.97
C GLU A 116 -11.91 13.10 3.50
N PRO A 117 -11.66 12.25 4.51
CA PRO A 117 -12.69 11.36 5.02
C PRO A 117 -13.87 12.16 5.61
N GLN A 118 -15.04 12.04 4.98
CA GLN A 118 -16.30 12.54 5.53
C GLN A 118 -16.79 11.60 6.64
N ARG A 119 -17.10 12.16 7.81
CA ARG A 119 -17.32 11.39 9.05
C ARG A 119 -18.81 11.09 9.34
N THR A 120 -19.54 10.44 8.43
CA THR A 120 -20.86 9.89 8.78
C THR A 120 -20.76 8.41 9.19
N LEU A 121 -21.73 7.93 9.98
CA LEU A 121 -21.73 6.55 10.48
C LEU A 121 -21.87 5.52 9.34
N ASP A 122 -22.77 5.75 8.39
CA ASP A 122 -22.99 4.82 7.27
C ASP A 122 -21.76 4.76 6.34
N LEU A 123 -21.08 5.89 6.11
CA LEU A 123 -19.84 5.93 5.33
C LEU A 123 -18.73 5.13 6.02
N LYS A 124 -18.66 5.10 7.35
CA LYS A 124 -17.69 4.27 8.08
C LYS A 124 -17.94 2.77 7.92
N LEU A 125 -19.20 2.35 7.76
CA LEU A 125 -19.54 0.94 7.58
C LEU A 125 -19.14 0.43 6.20
N ASP A 126 -19.45 1.21 5.17
CA ASP A 126 -19.04 0.90 3.80
C ASP A 126 -17.51 0.94 3.67
N GLU A 127 -16.84 1.91 4.30
CA GLU A 127 -15.37 1.96 4.38
C GLU A 127 -14.78 0.71 5.04
N ASN A 128 -15.30 0.30 6.19
CA ASN A 128 -14.86 -0.90 6.89
C ASN A 128 -15.01 -2.17 6.04
N ARG A 129 -16.12 -2.28 5.30
CA ARG A 129 -16.36 -3.38 4.37
C ARG A 129 -15.34 -3.36 3.23
N GLU A 130 -15.05 -2.20 2.64
CA GLU A 130 -14.04 -2.06 1.58
C GLU A 130 -12.63 -2.42 2.07
N LEU A 131 -12.27 -2.00 3.28
CA LEU A 131 -11.02 -2.40 3.94
C LEU A 131 -10.93 -3.93 4.04
N MET A 132 -11.96 -4.57 4.60
CA MET A 132 -11.98 -6.03 4.77
C MET A 132 -11.92 -6.78 3.44
N LEU A 133 -12.67 -6.35 2.43
CA LEU A 133 -12.63 -6.95 1.10
C LEU A 133 -11.24 -6.80 0.46
N SER A 134 -10.58 -5.66 0.66
CA SER A 134 -9.22 -5.42 0.16
C SER A 134 -8.20 -6.37 0.82
N VAL A 135 -8.29 -6.56 2.14
CA VAL A 135 -7.42 -7.53 2.84
C VAL A 135 -7.73 -8.96 2.40
N CYS A 136 -9.00 -9.33 2.24
CA CYS A 136 -9.35 -10.66 1.72
C CYS A 136 -8.75 -10.93 0.33
N LYS A 137 -8.82 -9.97 -0.59
CA LYS A 137 -8.19 -10.08 -1.93
C LYS A 137 -6.66 -10.25 -1.83
N LEU A 138 -6.01 -9.53 -0.92
CA LEU A 138 -4.58 -9.69 -0.66
C LEU A 138 -4.23 -11.10 -0.18
N HIS A 139 -5.04 -11.66 0.71
CA HIS A 139 -4.83 -13.02 1.22
C HIS A 139 -5.13 -14.10 0.17
N GLN A 140 -6.08 -13.85 -0.74
CA GLN A 140 -6.40 -14.76 -1.85
C GLN A 140 -5.23 -14.95 -2.81
N VAL A 141 -4.41 -13.90 -3.03
CA VAL A 141 -3.17 -14.02 -3.82
C VAL A 141 -1.98 -14.55 -3.01
N GLY A 142 -2.24 -14.97 -1.77
CA GLY A 142 -1.23 -15.60 -0.91
C GLY A 142 -0.28 -14.63 -0.24
N VAL A 143 -0.72 -13.40 0.04
CA VAL A 143 0.10 -12.38 0.72
C VAL A 143 -0.52 -12.03 2.07
N THR A 144 0.33 -11.98 3.09
CA THR A 144 0.05 -11.31 4.37
C THR A 144 0.89 -10.05 4.44
N HIS A 145 0.27 -8.92 4.80
CA HIS A 145 0.95 -7.63 4.84
C HIS A 145 1.84 -7.49 6.08
N GLY A 146 1.37 -7.96 7.24
CA GLY A 146 2.10 -7.99 8.51
C GLY A 146 2.00 -6.71 9.35
N ASN A 147 1.29 -5.68 8.89
CA ASN A 147 1.18 -4.42 9.64
C ASN A 147 -0.06 -3.56 9.27
N LEU A 148 -1.25 -4.16 9.24
CA LEU A 148 -2.48 -3.45 8.85
C LEU A 148 -3.30 -2.91 10.03
N VAL A 149 -3.00 -3.35 11.26
CA VAL A 149 -3.86 -3.11 12.43
C VAL A 149 -4.03 -1.63 12.74
N ASP A 150 -2.99 -0.81 12.55
CA ASP A 150 -3.01 0.62 12.90
C ASP A 150 -3.71 1.50 11.86
N GLY A 151 -4.12 0.92 10.72
CA GLY A 151 -4.84 1.63 9.67
C GLY A 151 -4.00 2.57 8.79
N HIS A 152 -2.77 2.90 9.19
CA HIS A 152 -1.88 3.84 8.49
C HIS A 152 -1.41 3.38 7.09
N HIS A 153 -1.64 2.12 6.76
CA HIS A 153 -1.29 1.50 5.47
C HIS A 153 -2.48 1.37 4.53
N PHE A 154 -3.61 1.99 4.87
CA PHE A 154 -4.73 2.16 3.96
C PHE A 154 -4.78 3.62 3.49
N LEU A 155 -4.81 3.80 2.18
CA LEU A 155 -5.12 5.06 1.53
C LEU A 155 -6.51 4.97 0.92
N LYS A 156 -7.37 5.93 1.24
CA LYS A 156 -8.63 6.10 0.53
C LYS A 156 -8.35 6.80 -0.79
N THR A 157 -8.98 6.33 -1.85
CA THR A 157 -8.96 6.93 -3.18
C THR A 157 -10.38 7.15 -3.67
N GLU A 158 -10.54 7.85 -4.80
CA GLU A 158 -11.85 7.98 -5.45
C GLU A 158 -12.43 6.62 -5.88
N ASN A 159 -11.54 5.66 -6.17
CA ASN A 159 -11.87 4.32 -6.66
C ASN A 159 -11.67 3.24 -5.57
N GLY A 160 -11.97 3.58 -4.32
CA GLY A 160 -11.89 2.67 -3.17
C GLY A 160 -10.58 2.75 -2.40
N VAL A 161 -10.18 1.66 -1.76
CA VAL A 161 -9.02 1.60 -0.85
C VAL A 161 -7.77 1.11 -1.57
N ARG A 162 -6.60 1.61 -1.18
CA ARG A 162 -5.27 1.10 -1.56
C ARG A 162 -4.48 0.71 -0.32
N ILE A 163 -3.97 -0.52 -0.32
CA ILE A 163 -3.05 -1.03 0.70
C ILE A 163 -1.63 -0.70 0.25
N ILE A 164 -0.84 -0.09 1.14
CA ILE A 164 0.53 0.38 0.85
C ILE A 164 1.54 -0.16 1.85
N ASP A 165 2.82 -0.16 1.48
CA ASP A 165 3.95 -0.52 2.35
C ASP A 165 4.08 -2.02 2.65
N PHE A 166 4.50 -2.77 1.63
CA PHE A 166 4.73 -4.21 1.70
C PHE A 166 6.13 -4.59 2.23
N SER A 167 6.82 -3.68 2.92
CA SER A 167 8.14 -3.92 3.49
C SER A 167 8.17 -5.06 4.52
N ALA A 168 7.07 -5.26 5.25
CA ALA A 168 6.89 -6.34 6.23
C ALA A 168 6.15 -7.57 5.66
N ALA A 169 5.75 -7.54 4.38
CA ALA A 169 4.90 -8.56 3.81
C ALA A 169 5.62 -9.90 3.64
N PHE A 170 4.85 -10.99 3.72
CA PHE A 170 5.36 -12.34 3.52
C PHE A 170 4.34 -13.20 2.78
N ARG A 171 4.87 -14.18 2.03
CA ARG A 171 4.07 -15.19 1.33
C ARG A 171 3.38 -16.09 2.36
N HIS A 172 2.08 -16.27 2.19
CA HIS A 172 1.22 -16.98 3.12
C HIS A 172 0.20 -17.82 2.35
N ARG A 173 -0.09 -19.03 2.83
CA ARG A 173 -1.23 -19.80 2.33
C ARG A 173 -2.38 -19.66 3.32
N CYS A 174 -3.32 -18.78 2.99
CA CYS A 174 -4.54 -18.67 3.77
C CYS A 174 -5.44 -19.86 3.45
N ARG A 175 -5.98 -20.54 4.46
CA ARG A 175 -6.99 -21.60 4.28
C ARG A 175 -8.39 -21.03 3.99
N ASN A 176 -8.48 -19.77 3.54
CA ASN A 176 -9.74 -19.06 3.29
C ASN A 176 -10.70 -19.11 4.48
N VAL A 177 -10.20 -18.88 5.70
CA VAL A 177 -11.07 -18.76 6.86
C VAL A 177 -11.80 -17.43 6.75
N PHE A 178 -13.09 -17.48 6.45
CA PHE A 178 -13.99 -16.33 6.52
C PHE A 178 -14.21 -15.98 8.00
N PRO A 179 -13.79 -14.79 8.45
CA PRO A 179 -13.92 -14.42 9.86
C PRO A 179 -15.38 -14.36 10.36
N VAL A 180 -16.35 -14.22 9.45
CA VAL A 180 -17.79 -14.19 9.70
C VAL A 180 -18.33 -15.46 10.38
N LEU A 181 -17.57 -16.57 10.39
CA LEU A 181 -18.01 -17.86 10.96
C LEU A 181 -17.55 -18.14 12.39
N MET A 182 -16.82 -17.23 13.03
CA MET A 182 -16.42 -17.39 14.44
C MET A 182 -17.58 -17.00 15.36
N THR A 183 -18.56 -17.89 15.49
CA THR A 183 -19.54 -17.80 16.59
C THR A 183 -18.81 -17.99 17.94
N PRO A 184 -19.38 -17.55 19.07
CA PRO A 184 -18.80 -17.79 20.40
C PRO A 184 -18.53 -19.28 20.72
N ASN A 185 -19.18 -20.18 19.97
CA ASN A 185 -19.06 -21.64 20.09
C ASN A 185 -18.44 -22.30 18.84
N GLY A 186 -17.81 -21.54 17.94
CA GLY A 186 -17.15 -22.05 16.73
C GLY A 186 -15.82 -22.77 17.03
N PRO A 187 -15.34 -23.64 16.13
CA PRO A 187 -14.27 -24.57 16.43
C PRO A 187 -12.99 -23.83 16.86
N THR A 188 -12.53 -24.17 18.06
CA THR A 188 -11.34 -23.66 18.77
C THR A 188 -10.03 -24.21 18.21
N GLU A 189 -9.99 -24.54 16.92
CA GLU A 189 -8.80 -25.12 16.31
C GLU A 189 -8.01 -24.05 15.57
N ASN A 190 -6.72 -23.93 15.93
CA ASN A 190 -5.67 -23.02 15.44
C ASN A 190 -5.53 -22.95 13.90
N CYS A 191 -6.56 -22.46 13.20
CA CYS A 191 -6.66 -22.50 11.75
C CYS A 191 -6.93 -21.12 11.12
N GLY A 192 -7.00 -20.06 11.92
CA GLY A 192 -7.23 -18.70 11.45
C GLY A 192 -5.93 -17.96 11.08
N CYS A 193 -5.96 -17.18 10.00
CA CYS A 193 -4.89 -16.23 9.69
C CYS A 193 -4.90 -15.09 10.73
N PRO A 194 -3.79 -14.83 11.46
CA PRO A 194 -3.75 -13.81 12.51
C PRO A 194 -4.08 -12.40 12.00
N GLU A 195 -3.60 -12.03 10.82
CA GLU A 195 -3.89 -10.74 10.21
C GLU A 195 -5.38 -10.59 9.93
N LEU A 196 -6.03 -11.57 9.29
CA LEU A 196 -7.47 -11.52 9.01
C LEU A 196 -8.32 -11.47 10.29
N MET A 197 -7.93 -12.21 11.33
CA MET A 197 -8.64 -12.16 12.62
C MET A 197 -8.53 -10.78 13.28
N ASN A 198 -7.35 -10.17 13.25
CA ASN A 198 -7.15 -8.83 13.79
C ASN A 198 -7.93 -7.78 12.99
N MET A 199 -7.97 -7.94 11.66
CA MET A 199 -8.74 -7.07 10.79
C MET A 199 -10.24 -7.20 11.03
N GLU A 200 -10.78 -8.43 11.18
CA GLU A 200 -12.21 -8.64 11.49
C GLU A 200 -12.60 -8.02 12.84
N LYS A 201 -11.76 -8.17 13.87
CA LYS A 201 -12.03 -7.57 15.18
C LYS A 201 -12.16 -6.05 15.11
N ARG A 202 -11.41 -5.40 14.21
CA ARG A 202 -11.32 -3.94 14.12
C ARG A 202 -12.26 -3.34 13.10
N TYR A 203 -12.43 -3.99 11.96
CA TYR A 203 -13.14 -3.48 10.78
C TYR A 203 -14.26 -4.42 10.31
N GLY A 204 -14.37 -5.60 10.89
CA GLY A 204 -15.43 -6.56 10.57
C GLY A 204 -16.74 -6.28 11.29
N LEU A 205 -17.72 -7.17 11.09
CA LEU A 205 -19.09 -7.01 11.60
C LEU A 205 -19.14 -7.01 13.15
N LEU A 206 -18.20 -7.68 13.80
CA LEU A 206 -18.09 -7.72 15.26
C LEU A 206 -17.63 -6.36 15.85
N GLY A 207 -16.72 -5.66 15.17
CA GLY A 207 -16.32 -4.30 15.55
C GLY A 207 -17.46 -3.30 15.34
N ASP A 208 -18.22 -3.48 14.26
CA ASP A 208 -19.42 -2.69 13.96
C ASP A 208 -20.50 -2.85 15.05
N MET A 209 -20.86 -4.07 15.45
CA MET A 209 -21.87 -4.30 16.51
C MET A 209 -21.49 -3.69 17.87
N ALA A 210 -20.20 -3.68 18.22
CA ALA A 210 -19.73 -3.03 19.45
C ALA A 210 -19.86 -1.50 19.38
N SER A 211 -19.57 -0.92 18.21
CA SER A 211 -19.73 0.53 17.98
C SER A 211 -21.20 0.98 18.05
N ARG A 212 -22.13 0.19 17.50
CA ARG A 212 -23.58 0.48 17.55
C ARG A 212 -24.13 0.45 18.98
N LYS A 213 -23.76 -0.56 19.78
CA LYS A 213 -24.15 -0.63 21.19
C LYS A 213 -23.66 0.58 21.99
N SER A 214 -22.44 1.04 21.74
CA SER A 214 -21.89 2.23 22.40
C SER A 214 -22.59 3.53 21.98
N ALA A 215 -22.98 3.66 20.71
CA ALA A 215 -23.72 4.82 20.21
C ALA A 215 -25.17 4.85 20.72
N GLU A 216 -25.82 3.69 20.79
CA GLU A 216 -27.16 3.55 21.39
C GLU A 216 -27.14 3.84 22.90
N GLN A 217 -26.14 3.34 23.64
CA GLN A 217 -25.98 3.64 25.06
C GLN A 217 -25.73 5.13 25.34
N LEU A 218 -24.99 5.82 24.47
CA LEU A 218 -24.81 7.26 24.56
C LEU A 218 -26.09 8.02 24.20
N ALA A 219 -26.87 7.57 23.22
CA ALA A 219 -28.15 8.18 22.87
C ALA A 219 -29.21 8.05 23.99
N PHE A 220 -29.20 6.95 24.75
CA PHE A 220 -30.07 6.76 25.91
C PHE A 220 -29.61 7.50 27.18
N ALA A 221 -28.35 7.92 27.27
CA ALA A 221 -27.84 8.68 28.41
C ALA A 221 -28.18 10.19 28.36
N TYR A 222 -28.79 10.65 27.27
CA TYR A 222 -29.22 12.05 27.06
C TYR A 222 -30.76 12.20 27.00
N TRP A 223 -31.51 11.19 27.44
CA TRP A 223 -32.97 11.26 27.69
C TRP A 223 -33.30 10.85 29.12
#